data_AF-A0A246GJG9-F1
#
_entry.id   AF-A0A246GJG9-F1
#
_cell.length_a   1.000
_cell.length_b   1.000
_cell.length_c   1.000
_cell.angle_alpha   90.00
_cell.angle_beta   90.00
_cell.angle_gamma   90.00
#
_symmetry.space_group_name_H-M   'P 1'
#
loop_
_entity.id
_entity.type
_entity.pdbx_description
1 polymer ?
#
loop_
_entity_poly.entity_id
_entity_poly.type
_entity_poly.pdbx_seq_one_letter_code
_entity_poly.pdbx_strand_id
1 'polypeptide(L)'
;MKIEEGFYLTLPILFYFIKKSKKETLVLAFVYFISILYSYIMLELLHLPLLEKQLPGKLAYFAIGIYIYLNFDFFIQNKKAFLVGAWFLFFIQLYYLNNDLFFPFTLGITVLFLAYSLPFLNKFSTKADYTYGIYLYHFPIIQVFVHFRFFQRYNPVVISVILILITYLFAYLSWHLVEKRFLNRK
;
A
#
# COMPACT_ATOMS: atom_id res chain seq x y z
N MET A 1 17.54 -7.25 -0.72
CA MET A 1 17.15 -6.15 0.19
C MET A 1 15.64 -6.14 0.27
N LYS A 2 15.03 -6.00 1.45
CA LYS A 2 13.58 -5.80 1.51
C LYS A 2 13.26 -4.45 0.88
N ILE A 3 12.25 -4.39 0.03
CA ILE A 3 11.87 -3.13 -0.65
C ILE A 3 11.61 -1.98 0.34
N GLU A 4 11.11 -2.32 1.53
CA GLU A 4 10.87 -1.43 2.67
C GLU A 4 12.14 -0.67 3.09
N GLU A 5 13.25 -1.38 3.30
CA GLU A 5 14.56 -0.79 3.62
C GLU A 5 15.02 0.17 2.51
N GLY A 6 14.74 -0.19 1.26
CA GLY A 6 15.03 0.63 0.10
C GLY A 6 14.32 1.99 0.17
N PHE A 7 13.04 2.01 0.55
CA PHE A 7 12.30 3.27 0.70
C PHE A 7 12.94 4.19 1.74
N TYR A 8 13.36 3.65 2.89
CA TYR A 8 14.04 4.43 3.93
C TYR A 8 15.35 5.06 3.42
N LEU A 9 16.12 4.35 2.59
CA LEU A 9 17.34 4.89 1.98
C LEU A 9 17.05 5.93 0.88
N THR A 10 15.99 5.74 0.10
CA THR A 10 15.63 6.68 -0.99
C THR A 10 15.07 8.00 -0.48
N LEU A 11 14.45 8.01 0.71
CA LEU A 11 13.74 9.17 1.24
C LEU A 11 14.65 10.41 1.44
N PRO A 12 15.83 10.32 2.09
CA PRO A 12 16.75 11.46 2.22
C PRO A 12 17.19 12.02 0.86
N ILE A 13 17.43 11.14 -0.13
CA ILE A 13 17.86 11.51 -1.47
C ILE A 13 16.74 12.30 -2.18
N LEU A 14 15.51 11.79 -2.12
CA LEU A 14 14.34 12.48 -2.69
C LEU A 14 14.14 13.85 -2.05
N PHE A 15 14.20 13.95 -0.71
CA PHE A 15 14.05 15.22 -0.01
C PHE A 15 15.18 16.21 -0.32
N TYR A 16 16.41 15.74 -0.51
CA TYR A 16 17.51 16.58 -0.97
C TYR A 16 17.19 17.24 -2.33
N PHE A 17 16.71 16.47 -3.31
CA PHE A 17 16.34 17.01 -4.63
C PHE A 17 15.11 17.91 -4.60
N ILE A 18 14.10 17.58 -3.78
CA ILE A 18 12.92 18.42 -3.56
C ILE A 18 13.35 19.79 -3.04
N LYS A 19 14.15 19.84 -1.96
CA LYS A 19 14.65 21.08 -1.37
C LYS A 19 15.55 21.86 -2.33
N LYS A 20 16.44 21.18 -3.06
CA LYS A 20 17.38 21.82 -3.99
C LYS A 20 16.67 22.46 -5.19
N SER A 21 15.67 21.78 -5.74
CA SER A 21 14.95 22.26 -6.93
C SER A 21 13.90 23.34 -6.62
N LYS A 22 13.39 23.38 -5.37
CA LYS A 22 12.20 24.17 -4.98
C LYS A 22 10.95 23.89 -5.84
N LYS A 23 10.95 22.80 -6.60
CA LYS A 23 9.87 22.40 -7.53
C LYS A 23 9.43 20.98 -7.20
N GLU A 24 8.85 20.83 -6.03
CA GLU A 24 8.49 19.54 -5.40
C GLU A 24 7.66 18.66 -6.34
N THR A 25 6.61 19.25 -6.94
CA THR A 25 5.72 18.55 -7.89
C THR A 25 6.46 18.02 -9.11
N LEU A 26 7.42 18.76 -9.66
CA LEU A 26 8.18 18.31 -10.83
C LEU A 26 9.12 17.15 -10.49
N VAL A 27 9.79 17.22 -9.33
CA VAL A 27 10.66 16.12 -8.87
C VAL A 27 9.84 14.87 -8.65
N LEU A 28 8.70 14.96 -7.98
CA LEU A 28 7.83 13.82 -7.72
C LEU A 28 7.19 13.27 -9.00
N ALA A 29 6.77 14.14 -9.93
CA ALA A 29 6.27 13.70 -11.23
C ALA A 29 7.36 12.95 -12.02
N PHE A 30 8.60 13.45 -12.02
CA PHE A 30 9.73 12.77 -12.66
C PHE A 30 9.99 11.38 -12.06
N VAL A 31 10.01 11.27 -10.73
CA VAL A 31 10.16 10.00 -10.01
C VAL A 31 9.01 9.04 -10.34
N TYR A 32 7.79 9.55 -10.41
CA TYR A 32 6.60 8.78 -10.78
C TYR A 32 6.75 8.19 -12.18
N PHE A 33 7.05 9.01 -13.19
CA PHE A 33 7.18 8.55 -14.57
C PHE A 33 8.35 7.57 -14.75
N ILE A 34 9.49 7.79 -14.11
CA ILE A 34 10.61 6.83 -14.14
C ILE A 34 10.23 5.50 -13.51
N SER A 35 9.53 5.52 -12.39
CA SER A 35 9.04 4.30 -11.72
C SER A 35 8.12 3.50 -12.62
N ILE A 36 7.18 4.16 -13.30
CA ILE A 36 6.26 3.51 -14.24
C ILE A 36 7.00 2.98 -15.45
N LEU A 37 7.90 3.78 -16.04
CA LEU A 37 8.70 3.37 -17.20
C LEU A 37 9.57 2.15 -16.87
N TYR A 38 10.25 2.16 -15.72
CA TYR A 38 11.03 1.01 -15.26
C TYR A 38 10.15 -0.23 -15.10
N SER A 39 8.97 -0.09 -14.47
CA SER A 39 8.06 -1.20 -14.26
C SER A 39 7.57 -1.80 -15.58
N TYR A 40 7.21 -0.93 -16.53
CA TYR A 40 6.82 -1.34 -17.88
C TYR A 40 7.94 -2.08 -18.61
N ILE A 41 9.17 -1.57 -18.59
CA ILE A 41 10.33 -2.23 -19.21
C ILE A 41 10.59 -3.59 -18.56
N MET A 42 10.59 -3.67 -17.23
CA MET A 42 10.86 -4.93 -16.53
C MET A 42 9.78 -5.98 -16.79
N LEU A 43 8.51 -5.58 -16.83
CA LEU A 43 7.39 -6.51 -16.96
C LEU A 43 7.15 -6.93 -18.42
N GLU A 44 6.99 -5.95 -19.31
CA GLU A 44 6.52 -6.17 -20.67
C GLU A 44 7.67 -6.43 -21.65
N LEU A 45 8.79 -5.74 -21.50
CA LEU A 45 9.90 -5.86 -22.46
C LEU A 45 10.89 -6.97 -22.07
N LEU A 46 11.23 -7.07 -20.78
CA LEU A 46 12.26 -8.00 -20.30
C LEU A 46 11.69 -9.25 -19.60
N HIS A 47 10.39 -9.28 -19.28
CA HIS A 47 9.74 -10.38 -18.56
C HIS A 47 10.43 -10.77 -17.23
N LEU A 48 10.89 -9.77 -16.48
CA LEU A 48 11.55 -9.88 -15.18
C LEU A 48 10.64 -9.34 -14.05
N PRO A 49 9.55 -10.06 -13.69
CA PRO A 49 8.57 -9.59 -12.72
C PRO A 49 9.12 -9.46 -11.29
N LEU A 50 10.23 -10.13 -10.98
CA LEU A 50 10.90 -9.97 -9.69
C LEU A 50 11.57 -8.60 -9.56
N LEU A 51 12.15 -8.08 -10.65
CA LEU A 51 12.81 -6.76 -10.65
C LEU A 51 11.79 -5.62 -10.71
N GLU A 52 10.68 -5.81 -11.42
CA GLU A 52 9.54 -4.88 -11.40
C GLU A 52 9.07 -4.59 -9.96
N LYS A 53 9.08 -5.63 -9.11
CA LYS A 53 8.68 -5.53 -7.71
C LYS A 53 9.71 -4.85 -6.80
N GLN A 54 10.90 -4.53 -7.29
CA GLN A 54 11.94 -3.84 -6.53
C GLN A 54 11.96 -2.34 -6.86
N LEU A 55 12.85 -1.61 -6.20
CA LEU A 55 13.15 -0.23 -6.60
C LEU A 55 13.86 -0.21 -7.96
N PRO A 56 13.57 0.76 -8.84
CA PRO A 56 12.66 1.89 -8.65
C PRO A 56 11.19 1.61 -8.98
N GLY A 57 10.80 0.39 -9.38
CA GLY A 57 9.48 0.08 -9.94
C GLY A 57 8.29 0.46 -9.05
N LYS A 58 8.44 0.44 -7.73
CA LYS A 58 7.38 0.84 -6.77
C LYS A 58 7.49 2.27 -6.24
N LEU A 59 8.41 3.10 -6.73
CA LEU A 59 8.55 4.49 -6.27
C LEU A 59 7.34 5.37 -6.60
N ALA A 60 6.55 5.05 -7.63
CA ALA A 60 5.34 5.79 -8.00
C ALA A 60 4.35 5.87 -6.82
N TYR A 61 4.12 4.76 -6.12
CA TYR A 61 3.25 4.72 -4.93
C TYR A 61 3.76 5.63 -3.82
N PHE A 62 5.08 5.62 -3.61
CA PHE A 62 5.74 6.44 -2.60
C PHE A 62 5.69 7.94 -2.95
N ALA A 63 5.89 8.27 -4.23
CA ALA A 63 5.82 9.65 -4.72
C ALA A 63 4.44 10.27 -4.52
N ILE A 64 3.35 9.52 -4.74
CA ILE A 64 1.98 9.99 -4.46
C ILE A 64 1.78 10.26 -2.97
N GLY A 65 2.28 9.37 -2.11
CA GLY A 65 2.23 9.57 -0.66
C GLY A 65 2.94 10.86 -0.22
N ILE A 66 4.17 11.09 -0.72
CA ILE A 66 4.93 12.31 -0.43
C ILE A 66 4.19 13.54 -0.96
N TYR A 67 3.67 13.49 -2.19
CA TYR A 67 2.94 14.61 -2.78
C TYR A 67 1.73 15.02 -1.92
N ILE A 68 0.93 14.04 -1.48
CA ILE A 68 -0.23 14.30 -0.63
C ILE A 68 0.20 14.80 0.74
N TYR A 69 1.29 14.27 1.32
CA TYR A 69 1.83 14.77 2.59
C TYR A 69 2.24 16.25 2.51
N LEU A 70 2.95 16.65 1.45
CA LEU A 70 3.38 18.03 1.26
C LEU A 70 2.20 18.98 0.97
N ASN A 71 1.11 18.45 0.39
CA ASN A 71 -0.09 19.21 0.02
C ASN A 71 -1.32 18.78 0.83
N PHE A 72 -1.12 18.42 2.10
CA PHE A 72 -2.12 17.72 2.89
C PHE A 72 -3.42 18.51 3.06
N ASP A 73 -3.32 19.80 3.43
CA ASP A 73 -4.50 20.65 3.61
C ASP A 73 -5.31 20.78 2.32
N PHE A 74 -4.61 20.95 1.19
CA PHE A 74 -5.23 21.02 -0.14
C PHE A 74 -5.94 19.71 -0.49
N PHE A 75 -5.32 18.55 -0.21
CA PHE A 75 -5.94 17.24 -0.41
C PHE A 75 -7.19 17.07 0.45
N ILE A 76 -7.12 17.38 1.75
CA ILE A 76 -8.26 17.19 2.66
C ILE A 76 -9.47 18.04 2.26
N GLN A 77 -9.25 19.30 1.87
CA GLN A 77 -10.31 20.18 1.40
C GLN A 77 -10.97 19.65 0.11
N ASN A 78 -10.20 19.00 -0.76
CA ASN A 78 -10.65 18.57 -2.10
C ASN A 78 -10.77 17.05 -2.27
N LYS A 79 -10.73 16.27 -1.18
CA LYS A 79 -10.54 14.80 -1.23
C LYS A 79 -11.56 14.05 -2.09
N LYS A 80 -12.80 14.55 -2.16
CA LYS A 80 -13.86 13.97 -3.02
C LYS A 80 -13.56 14.19 -4.50
N ALA A 81 -13.10 15.37 -4.88
CA ALA A 81 -12.71 15.68 -6.25
C ALA A 81 -11.49 14.86 -6.68
N PHE A 82 -10.50 14.72 -5.79
CA PHE A 82 -9.38 13.81 -5.99
C PHE A 82 -9.83 12.36 -6.22
N LEU A 83 -10.76 11.85 -5.40
CA LEU A 83 -11.29 10.49 -5.55
C LEU A 83 -11.98 10.30 -6.91
N VAL A 84 -12.88 11.21 -7.28
CA VAL A 84 -13.59 11.15 -8.56
C VAL A 84 -12.62 11.22 -9.73
N GLY A 85 -11.66 12.16 -9.69
CA GLY A 85 -10.64 12.30 -10.73
C GLY A 85 -9.74 11.06 -10.84
N ALA A 86 -9.34 10.48 -9.72
CA ALA A 86 -8.50 9.27 -9.70
C ALA A 86 -9.23 8.07 -10.31
N TRP A 87 -10.48 7.82 -9.93
CA TRP A 87 -11.27 6.74 -10.51
C TRP A 87 -11.60 6.98 -11.98
N PHE A 88 -11.85 8.23 -12.38
CA PHE A 88 -12.01 8.57 -13.79
C PHE A 88 -10.77 8.21 -14.61
N LEU A 89 -9.57 8.57 -14.13
CA LEU A 89 -8.30 8.20 -14.77
C LEU A 89 -8.07 6.68 -14.78
N PHE A 90 -8.45 5.98 -13.70
CA PHE A 90 -8.39 4.52 -13.65
C PHE A 90 -9.29 3.86 -14.69
N PHE A 91 -10.52 4.36 -14.89
CA PHE A 91 -11.38 3.84 -15.93
C PHE A 91 -10.83 4.13 -17.33
N ILE A 92 -10.28 5.33 -17.58
CA ILE A 92 -9.58 5.61 -18.84
C ILE A 92 -8.45 4.60 -19.06
N GLN A 93 -7.65 4.34 -18.02
CA GLN A 93 -6.59 3.34 -18.10
C GLN A 93 -7.14 1.98 -18.50
N LEU A 94 -8.18 1.51 -17.81
CA LEU A 94 -8.76 0.17 -18.01
C LEU A 94 -9.24 -0.07 -19.45
N TYR A 95 -9.75 0.97 -20.12
CA TYR A 95 -10.30 0.85 -21.47
C TYR A 95 -9.34 1.22 -22.60
N TYR A 96 -8.38 2.12 -22.36
CA TYR A 96 -7.58 2.73 -23.44
C TYR A 96 -6.07 2.54 -23.29
N LEU A 97 -5.58 2.13 -22.11
CA LEU A 97 -4.15 1.98 -21.85
C LEU A 97 -3.80 0.52 -21.57
N ASN A 98 -2.65 0.08 -22.10
CA ASN A 98 -2.10 -1.25 -21.83
C ASN A 98 -1.09 -1.24 -20.66
N ASN A 99 -1.09 -0.20 -19.82
CA ASN A 99 -0.15 -0.06 -18.72
C ASN A 99 -0.81 0.50 -17.45
N ASP A 100 -0.16 0.25 -16.31
CA ASP A 100 -0.65 0.67 -14.99
C ASP A 100 -0.25 2.09 -14.61
N LEU A 101 -0.38 3.04 -15.55
CA LEU A 101 0.08 4.41 -15.38
C LEU A 101 -0.60 5.15 -14.22
N PHE A 102 -1.91 5.00 -14.06
CA PHE A 102 -2.73 5.71 -13.06
C PHE A 102 -3.09 4.85 -11.84
N PHE A 103 -2.72 3.58 -11.84
CA PHE A 103 -3.02 2.67 -10.73
C PHE A 103 -2.38 3.12 -9.40
N PRO A 104 -1.09 3.53 -9.33
CA PRO A 104 -0.50 4.03 -8.08
C PRO A 104 -1.19 5.28 -7.53
N PHE A 105 -1.57 6.21 -8.42
CA PHE A 105 -2.35 7.39 -8.06
C PHE A 105 -3.72 7.01 -7.49
N THR A 106 -4.44 6.13 -8.19
CA THR A 106 -5.78 5.69 -7.79
C THR A 106 -5.76 4.97 -6.46
N LEU A 107 -4.79 4.08 -6.25
CA LEU A 107 -4.62 3.36 -5.01
C LEU A 107 -4.32 4.33 -3.86
N GLY A 108 -3.33 5.22 -4.03
CA GLY A 108 -2.93 6.18 -2.99
C GLY A 108 -4.06 7.11 -2.57
N ILE A 109 -4.78 7.68 -3.55
CA ILE A 109 -5.93 8.55 -3.29
C ILE A 109 -7.06 7.79 -2.60
N THR A 110 -7.39 6.58 -3.06
CA THR A 110 -8.47 5.77 -2.47
C THR A 110 -8.17 5.40 -1.03
N VAL A 111 -6.95 4.92 -0.75
CA VAL A 111 -6.52 4.53 0.61
C VAL A 111 -6.58 5.72 1.55
N LEU A 112 -6.01 6.87 1.17
CA LEU A 112 -6.00 8.06 2.01
C LEU A 112 -7.39 8.68 2.15
N PHE A 113 -8.21 8.67 1.10
CA PHE A 113 -9.60 9.10 1.19
C PHE A 113 -10.36 8.30 2.24
N LEU A 114 -10.24 6.96 2.22
CA LEU A 114 -10.90 6.09 3.19
C LEU A 114 -10.38 6.33 4.61
N ALA A 115 -9.06 6.41 4.78
CA ALA A 115 -8.42 6.67 6.08
C ALA A 115 -8.93 7.96 6.74
N TYR A 116 -9.10 9.04 5.97
CA TYR A 116 -9.56 10.33 6.47
C TYR A 116 -11.08 10.56 6.34
N SER A 117 -11.84 9.57 5.89
CA SER A 117 -13.31 9.65 5.79
C SER A 117 -14.03 8.66 6.70
N LEU A 118 -13.32 7.68 7.25
CA LEU A 118 -13.87 6.67 8.16
C LEU A 118 -13.22 6.79 9.56
N PRO A 119 -13.43 7.91 10.29
CA PRO A 119 -12.73 8.17 11.56
C PRO A 119 -13.09 7.17 12.67
N PHE A 120 -14.20 6.43 12.54
CA PHE A 120 -14.54 5.36 13.48
C PHE A 120 -13.54 4.20 13.45
N LEU A 121 -12.89 3.94 12.30
CA LEU A 121 -11.85 2.92 12.19
C LEU A 121 -10.58 3.32 12.96
N ASN A 122 -10.32 4.62 13.14
CA ASN A 122 -9.15 5.09 13.88
C ASN A 122 -9.21 4.69 15.36
N LYS A 123 -10.40 4.45 15.92
CA LYS A 123 -10.57 3.99 17.32
C LYS A 123 -10.16 2.53 17.52
N PHE A 124 -10.04 1.75 16.45
CA PHE A 124 -9.75 0.32 16.51
C PHE A 124 -8.28 0.02 16.87
N SER A 125 -7.36 0.87 16.41
CA SER A 125 -5.91 0.68 16.57
C SER A 125 -5.33 1.37 17.83
N THR A 126 -6.04 2.32 18.44
CA THR A 126 -5.50 3.12 19.56
C THR A 126 -5.22 2.35 20.85
N LYS A 127 -5.80 1.15 21.03
CA LYS A 127 -5.64 0.34 22.25
C LYS A 127 -4.84 -0.94 22.05
N ALA A 128 -4.55 -1.29 20.80
CA ALA A 128 -3.88 -2.53 20.45
C ALA A 128 -3.29 -2.45 19.05
N ASP A 129 -2.05 -2.90 18.91
CA ASP A 129 -1.42 -3.06 17.61
C ASP A 129 -1.68 -4.47 17.07
N TYR A 130 -2.87 -4.67 16.51
CA TYR A 130 -3.18 -5.93 15.81
C TYR A 130 -2.49 -6.03 14.46
N THR A 131 -1.95 -4.94 13.90
CA THR A 131 -1.41 -4.93 12.54
C THR A 131 -0.16 -5.79 12.43
N TYR A 132 0.67 -5.78 13.47
CA TYR A 132 1.83 -6.66 13.58
C TYR A 132 1.43 -8.14 13.61
N GLY A 133 0.47 -8.50 14.46
CA GLY A 133 -0.05 -9.87 14.52
C GLY A 133 -0.65 -10.34 13.19
N ILE A 134 -1.46 -9.51 12.54
CA ILE A 134 -2.04 -9.83 11.22
C ILE A 134 -0.92 -10.06 10.19
N TYR A 135 0.10 -9.20 10.18
CA TYR A 135 1.26 -9.35 9.29
C TYR A 135 1.99 -10.69 9.53
N LEU A 136 2.15 -11.13 10.77
CA LEU A 136 2.78 -12.41 11.07
C LEU A 136 1.91 -13.62 10.71
N TYR A 137 0.63 -13.62 11.10
CA TYR A 137 -0.21 -14.81 11.06
C TYR A 137 -0.92 -15.02 9.72
N HIS A 138 -1.15 -13.98 8.91
CA HIS A 138 -1.93 -14.14 7.67
C HIS A 138 -1.28 -15.19 6.73
N PHE A 139 0.04 -15.14 6.54
CA PHE A 139 0.73 -16.03 5.60
C PHE A 139 0.61 -17.51 5.98
N PRO A 140 1.02 -17.97 7.19
CA PRO A 140 0.89 -19.39 7.55
C PRO A 140 -0.57 -19.86 7.53
N ILE A 141 -1.53 -19.02 7.94
CA ILE A 141 -2.96 -19.37 7.90
C ILE A 141 -3.43 -19.56 6.45
N ILE A 142 -3.05 -18.67 5.53
CA ILE A 142 -3.31 -18.82 4.09
C ILE A 142 -2.72 -20.13 3.57
N GLN A 143 -1.49 -20.47 3.94
CA GLN A 143 -0.86 -21.72 3.50
C GLN A 143 -1.63 -22.97 3.98
N VAL A 144 -2.14 -22.98 5.20
CA VAL A 144 -3.01 -24.06 5.70
C VAL A 144 -4.27 -24.18 4.84
N PHE A 145 -4.92 -23.06 4.55
CA PHE A 145 -6.16 -23.04 3.74
C PHE A 145 -5.93 -23.51 2.30
N VAL A 146 -4.79 -23.13 1.70
CA VAL A 146 -4.37 -23.57 0.37
C VAL A 146 -4.01 -25.06 0.39
N HIS A 147 -3.28 -25.53 1.40
CA HIS A 147 -2.89 -26.94 1.53
C HIS A 147 -4.11 -27.88 1.56
N PHE A 148 -5.14 -27.52 2.35
CA PHE A 148 -6.40 -28.27 2.40
C PHE A 148 -7.37 -27.97 1.25
N ARG A 149 -6.95 -27.15 0.28
CA ARG A 149 -7.74 -26.76 -0.90
C ARG A 149 -9.12 -26.19 -0.55
N PHE A 150 -9.22 -25.44 0.54
CA PHE A 150 -10.51 -24.89 0.99
C PHE A 150 -11.11 -23.92 -0.02
N PHE A 151 -10.28 -23.13 -0.69
CA PHE A 151 -10.72 -22.20 -1.74
C PHE A 151 -11.32 -22.90 -2.97
N GLN A 152 -10.93 -24.14 -3.25
CA GLN A 152 -11.45 -24.94 -4.37
C GLN A 152 -12.66 -25.77 -3.97
N ARG A 153 -12.71 -26.24 -2.72
CA ARG A 153 -13.78 -27.13 -2.23
C ARG A 153 -15.03 -26.38 -1.81
N TYR A 154 -14.90 -25.14 -1.34
CA TYR A 154 -15.98 -24.33 -0.80
C TYR A 154 -16.08 -22.98 -1.53
N ASN A 155 -17.11 -22.21 -1.22
CA ASN A 155 -17.26 -20.87 -1.76
C ASN A 155 -16.04 -20.00 -1.36
N PRO A 156 -15.26 -19.48 -2.32
CA PRO A 156 -14.00 -18.78 -2.03
C PRO A 156 -14.21 -17.48 -1.25
N VAL A 157 -15.37 -16.83 -1.40
CA VAL A 157 -15.71 -15.61 -0.65
C VAL A 157 -15.91 -15.96 0.82
N VAL A 158 -16.68 -17.02 1.10
CA VAL A 158 -16.92 -17.48 2.48
C VAL A 158 -15.61 -17.89 3.14
N ILE A 159 -14.76 -18.65 2.44
CA ILE A 159 -13.45 -19.06 2.94
C ILE A 159 -12.53 -17.86 3.19
N SER A 160 -12.57 -16.84 2.34
CA SER A 160 -11.81 -15.60 2.54
C SER A 160 -12.24 -14.86 3.80
N VAL A 161 -13.55 -14.76 4.05
CA VAL A 161 -14.08 -14.14 5.29
C VAL A 161 -13.63 -14.93 6.52
N ILE A 162 -13.74 -16.26 6.49
CA ILE A 162 -13.28 -17.12 7.59
C ILE A 162 -11.79 -16.94 7.83
N LEU A 163 -10.98 -16.90 6.78
CA LEU A 163 -9.54 -16.68 6.86
C LEU A 163 -9.20 -15.36 7.54
N ILE A 164 -9.88 -14.27 7.16
CA ILE A 164 -9.69 -12.95 7.76
C ILE A 164 -10.02 -12.99 9.25
N LEU A 165 -11.14 -13.61 9.62
CA LEU A 165 -11.57 -13.75 11.01
C LEU A 165 -10.58 -14.57 11.86
N ILE A 166 -10.07 -15.68 11.33
CA ILE A 166 -9.08 -16.52 12.01
C ILE A 166 -7.76 -15.76 12.16
N THR A 167 -7.30 -15.09 11.09
CA THR A 167 -6.08 -14.28 11.14
C THR A 167 -6.20 -13.19 12.20
N TYR A 168 -7.34 -12.50 12.26
CA TYR A 168 -7.61 -11.51 13.28
C TYR A 168 -7.65 -12.11 14.69
N LEU A 169 -8.27 -13.28 14.86
CA LEU A 169 -8.31 -13.98 16.16
C LEU A 169 -6.89 -14.28 16.67
N PHE A 170 -6.01 -14.78 15.80
CA PHE A 170 -4.61 -15.06 16.17
C PHE A 170 -3.85 -13.78 16.50
N ALA A 171 -4.03 -12.72 15.72
CA ALA A 171 -3.44 -11.41 16.02
C ALA A 171 -3.91 -10.85 17.37
N TYR A 172 -5.21 -10.96 17.65
CA TYR A 172 -5.80 -10.58 18.94
C TYR A 172 -5.18 -11.37 20.10
N LEU A 173 -5.12 -12.71 19.97
CA LEU A 173 -4.54 -13.57 21.00
C LEU A 173 -3.05 -13.26 21.22
N SER A 174 -2.28 -13.03 20.15
CA SER A 174 -0.87 -12.64 20.24
C SER A 174 -0.70 -11.34 21.03
N TRP A 175 -1.47 -10.31 20.69
CA TRP A 175 -1.41 -9.03 21.39
C TRP A 175 -1.68 -9.19 22.89
N HIS A 176 -2.75 -9.90 23.26
CA HIS A 176 -3.19 -9.99 24.65
C HIS A 176 -2.40 -10.98 25.52
N LEU A 177 -1.90 -12.07 24.93
CA LEU A 177 -1.20 -13.12 25.66
C LEU A 177 0.32 -12.94 25.67
N VAL A 178 0.87 -12.31 24.62
CA VAL A 178 2.31 -12.15 24.43
C VAL A 178 2.68 -10.67 24.47
N GLU A 179 2.38 -9.91 23.41
CA GLU A 179 2.99 -8.61 23.15
C GLU A 179 2.71 -7.60 24.26
N LYS A 180 1.45 -7.42 24.65
CA LYS A 180 1.05 -6.50 25.72
C LYS A 180 1.71 -6.85 27.06
N ARG A 181 1.95 -8.14 27.34
CA ARG A 181 2.61 -8.55 28.59
C ARG A 181 4.09 -8.24 28.56
N PHE A 182 4.76 -8.44 27.43
CA PHE A 182 6.19 -8.14 27.27
C PHE A 182 6.47 -6.63 27.27
N LEU A 183 5.64 -5.83 26.58
CA LEU A 183 5.79 -4.37 26.55
C LEU A 183 5.59 -3.72 27.93
N ASN A 184 4.84 -4.36 28.82
CA ASN A 184 4.61 -3.89 30.18
C ASN A 184 5.65 -4.43 31.19
N ARG A 185 6.64 -5.21 30.76
CA ARG A 185 7.76 -5.60 31.62
C ARG A 185 8.74 -4.43 31.66
N LYS A 186 9.04 -3.97 32.88
CA LYS A 186 10.12 -3.02 33.15
C LYS A 186 11.46 -3.73 33.08
#